data_AF-A0A542GDG1-F1
#
_entry.id   AF-A0A542GDG1-F1
#
_cell.length_a   1.000
_cell.length_b   1.000
_cell.length_c   1.000
_cell.angle_alpha   90.00
_cell.angle_beta   90.00
_cell.angle_gamma   90.00
#
_symmetry.space_group_name_H-M   'P 1'
#
loop_
_entity.id
_entity.type
_entity.pdbx_description
1 polymer ?
#
loop_
_entity_poly.entity_id
_entity_poly.type
_entity_poly.pdbx_seq_one_letter_code
_entity_poly.pdbx_strand_id
1 'polypeptide(L)'
;MEQITTALISGLVALLVGGGSALLSLTQIRREHRRWLTDLKVAWSLELHKSRMATYPEAHRGLAPLSHASPDAVTPQVAGEVAQQLNNWLYSAGGLCADATTRGALLGLRECCRNWAATGGPEPEDLYAWRNLLGTFLRRDLDVLGLESYDFDLDPTLLSKLQRELESARRRRNRNGD
;
A
#
# COMPACT_ATOMS: atom_id res chain seq x y z
N MET A 1 -18.25 -39.51 -58.32
CA MET A 1 -18.65 -39.40 -56.90
C MET A 1 -17.46 -39.17 -55.96
N GLU A 2 -16.28 -39.75 -56.21
CA GLU A 2 -15.09 -39.60 -55.35
C GLU A 2 -14.56 -38.16 -55.19
N GLN A 3 -14.64 -37.32 -56.22
CA GLN A 3 -14.17 -35.92 -56.13
C GLN A 3 -15.01 -35.06 -55.18
N ILE A 4 -16.33 -35.32 -55.11
CA ILE A 4 -17.26 -34.58 -54.27
C ILE A 4 -17.06 -34.96 -52.80
N THR A 5 -16.89 -36.25 -52.50
CA THR A 5 -16.61 -36.71 -51.14
C THR A 5 -15.25 -36.20 -50.63
N THR A 6 -14.23 -36.19 -51.49
CA THR A 6 -12.90 -35.65 -51.13
C THR A 6 -12.95 -34.16 -50.82
N ALA A 7 -13.70 -33.36 -51.59
CA ALA A 7 -13.87 -31.92 -51.36
C ALA A 7 -14.65 -31.62 -50.07
N LEU A 8 -15.66 -32.44 -49.73
CA LEU A 8 -16.40 -32.29 -48.48
C LEU A 8 -15.55 -32.64 -47.25
N ILE A 9 -14.76 -33.71 -47.34
CA ILE A 9 -13.85 -34.14 -46.26
C ILE A 9 -12.75 -33.09 -46.05
N SER A 10 -12.15 -32.57 -47.12
CA SER A 10 -11.12 -31.54 -47.01
C SER A 10 -11.66 -30.21 -46.47
N GLY A 11 -12.87 -29.82 -46.87
CA GLY A 11 -13.57 -28.65 -46.31
C GLY A 11 -13.87 -28.78 -44.81
N LEU A 12 -14.33 -29.95 -44.37
CA LEU A 12 -14.57 -30.24 -42.96
C LEU A 12 -13.27 -30.18 -42.13
N VAL A 13 -12.19 -30.80 -42.63
CA VAL A 13 -10.88 -30.77 -41.97
C VAL A 13 -10.36 -29.35 -41.87
N ALA A 14 -10.47 -28.55 -42.94
CA ALA A 14 -10.06 -27.14 -42.92
C ALA A 14 -10.84 -26.32 -41.89
N LEU A 15 -12.15 -26.56 -41.73
CA LEU A 15 -12.97 -25.91 -40.70
C LEU A 15 -12.58 -26.32 -39.28
N LEU A 16 -12.32 -27.60 -39.05
CA LEU A 16 -11.88 -28.10 -37.73
C LEU A 16 -10.50 -27.56 -37.36
N VAL A 17 -9.55 -27.57 -38.30
CA VAL A 17 -8.19 -27.06 -38.09
C VAL A 17 -8.21 -25.54 -37.91
N GLY A 18 -8.95 -24.81 -38.76
CA GLY A 18 -9.08 -23.36 -38.68
C GLY A 18 -9.80 -22.90 -37.41
N GLY A 19 -10.91 -23.55 -37.07
CA GLY A 19 -11.68 -23.28 -35.86
C GLY A 19 -10.91 -23.64 -34.59
N GLY A 20 -10.23 -24.79 -34.57
CA GLY A 20 -9.36 -25.20 -33.47
C GLY A 20 -8.18 -24.23 -33.27
N SER A 21 -7.51 -23.84 -34.34
CA SER A 21 -6.42 -22.86 -34.29
C SER A 21 -6.91 -21.49 -33.82
N ALA A 22 -8.07 -21.03 -34.29
CA ALA A 22 -8.64 -19.76 -33.85
C ALA A 22 -8.99 -19.75 -32.36
N LEU A 23 -9.56 -20.86 -31.85
CA LEU A 23 -9.85 -21.02 -30.42
C LEU A 23 -8.58 -21.03 -29.58
N LEU A 24 -7.56 -21.80 -30.00
CA LEU A 24 -6.26 -21.82 -29.30
C LEU A 24 -5.63 -20.42 -29.28
N SER A 25 -5.60 -19.71 -30.42
CA SER A 25 -5.11 -18.34 -30.52
C SER A 25 -5.87 -17.37 -29.59
N LEU A 26 -7.21 -17.46 -29.53
CA LEU A 26 -8.00 -16.64 -28.61
C LEU A 26 -7.67 -16.92 -27.14
N THR A 27 -7.48 -18.19 -26.77
CA THR A 27 -7.09 -18.54 -25.40
C THR A 27 -5.69 -18.04 -25.06
N GLN A 28 -4.77 -18.08 -26.02
CA GLN A 28 -3.41 -17.55 -25.87
C GLN A 28 -3.43 -16.04 -25.69
N ILE A 29 -4.14 -15.30 -26.55
CA ILE A 29 -4.32 -13.84 -26.45
C ILE A 29 -4.91 -13.47 -25.08
N ARG A 30 -5.93 -14.18 -24.60
CA ARG A 30 -6.51 -13.93 -23.27
C ARG A 30 -5.52 -14.15 -22.14
N ARG A 31 -4.65 -15.16 -22.24
CA ARG A 31 -3.61 -15.43 -21.24
C ARG A 31 -2.53 -14.36 -21.26
N GLU A 32 -2.07 -13.96 -22.44
CA GLU A 32 -1.08 -12.89 -22.61
C GLU A 32 -1.64 -11.57 -22.08
N HIS A 33 -2.89 -11.23 -22.38
CA HIS A 33 -3.54 -10.03 -21.85
C HIS A 33 -3.63 -10.05 -20.31
N ARG A 34 -3.98 -11.19 -19.71
CA ARG A 34 -3.99 -11.31 -18.23
C ARG A 34 -2.60 -11.18 -17.62
N ARG A 35 -1.58 -11.78 -18.25
CA ARG A 35 -0.18 -11.62 -17.83
C ARG A 35 0.24 -10.16 -17.90
N TRP A 36 0.01 -9.52 -19.03
CA TRP A 36 0.31 -8.09 -19.23
C TRP A 36 -0.38 -7.19 -18.20
N LEU A 37 -1.66 -7.41 -17.90
CA LEU A 37 -2.36 -6.67 -16.86
C LEU A 37 -1.77 -6.90 -15.46
N THR A 38 -1.28 -8.12 -15.20
CA THR A 38 -0.64 -8.44 -13.92
C THR A 38 0.71 -7.75 -13.82
N ASP A 39 1.53 -7.83 -14.87
CA ASP A 39 2.85 -7.20 -14.93
C ASP A 39 2.72 -5.67 -14.81
N LEU A 40 1.74 -5.07 -15.49
CA LEU A 40 1.44 -3.64 -15.39
C LEU A 40 1.05 -3.25 -13.95
N LYS A 41 0.20 -4.05 -13.30
CA LYS A 41 -0.19 -3.80 -11.90
C LYS A 41 1.00 -3.91 -10.96
N VAL A 42 1.84 -4.92 -11.13
CA VAL A 42 3.05 -5.12 -10.32
C VAL A 42 4.02 -3.96 -10.50
N ALA A 43 4.28 -3.55 -11.75
CA ALA A 43 5.13 -2.40 -12.06
C ALA A 43 4.58 -1.12 -11.46
N TRP A 44 3.28 -0.88 -11.60
CA TRP A 44 2.60 0.28 -11.01
C TRP A 44 2.71 0.28 -9.48
N SER A 45 2.42 -0.84 -8.82
CA SER A 45 2.54 -0.97 -7.36
C SER A 45 3.97 -0.71 -6.88
N LEU A 46 4.98 -1.17 -7.62
CA LEU A 46 6.38 -0.93 -7.29
C LEU A 46 6.76 0.55 -7.42
N GLU A 47 6.35 1.21 -8.51
CA GLU A 47 6.62 2.64 -8.69
C GLU A 47 5.88 3.50 -7.66
N LEU A 48 4.64 3.14 -7.32
CA LEU A 48 3.89 3.78 -6.25
C LEU A 48 4.61 3.61 -4.90
N HIS A 49 5.05 2.41 -4.57
CA HIS A 49 5.77 2.14 -3.32
C HIS A 49 7.09 2.93 -3.23
N LYS A 50 7.88 2.97 -4.31
CA LYS A 50 9.09 3.81 -4.40
C LYS A 50 8.77 5.29 -4.16
N SER A 51 7.70 5.79 -4.79
CA SER A 51 7.26 7.18 -4.67
C SER A 51 6.83 7.50 -3.24
N ARG A 52 6.13 6.59 -2.56
CA ARG A 52 5.78 6.71 -1.14
C ARG A 52 7.03 6.73 -0.26
N MET A 53 7.98 5.81 -0.46
CA MET A 53 9.23 5.80 0.32
C MET A 53 10.03 7.10 0.17
N ALA A 54 10.00 7.72 -1.01
CA ALA A 54 10.69 8.98 -1.26
C ALA A 54 10.00 10.19 -0.61
N THR A 55 8.66 10.20 -0.52
CA THR A 55 7.87 11.38 -0.15
C THR A 55 7.33 11.35 1.29
N TYR A 56 7.08 10.17 1.86
CA TYR A 56 6.48 10.02 3.19
C TYR A 56 7.40 10.43 4.35
N PRO A 57 8.73 10.33 4.26
CA PRO A 57 9.61 10.89 5.28
C PRO A 57 9.42 12.39 5.50
N GLU A 58 8.94 13.15 4.50
CA GLU A 58 8.58 14.56 4.66
C GLU A 58 7.36 14.73 5.58
N ALA A 59 6.29 13.96 5.38
CA ALA A 59 5.13 13.99 6.27
C ALA A 59 5.51 13.59 7.71
N HIS A 60 6.32 12.54 7.89
CA HIS A 60 6.78 12.14 9.21
C HIS A 60 7.62 13.23 9.90
N ARG A 61 8.47 13.96 9.16
CA ARG A 61 9.20 15.12 9.69
C ARG A 61 8.25 16.24 10.10
N GLY A 62 7.20 16.51 9.33
CA GLY A 62 6.17 17.48 9.68
C GLY A 62 5.38 17.11 10.95
N LEU A 63 5.33 15.83 11.31
CA LEU A 63 4.70 15.36 12.55
C LEU A 63 5.62 15.36 13.77
N ALA A 64 6.93 15.50 13.58
CA ALA A 64 7.90 15.43 14.67
C ALA A 64 7.62 16.41 15.82
N PRO A 65 7.19 17.68 15.57
CA PRO A 65 6.85 18.61 16.63
C PRO A 65 5.65 18.17 17.49
N LEU A 66 4.76 17.34 16.95
CA LEU A 66 3.61 16.77 17.67
C LEU A 66 3.95 15.43 18.35
N SER A 67 5.23 15.16 18.61
CA SER A 67 5.64 13.94 19.30
C SER A 67 5.56 14.09 20.80
N HIS A 68 5.04 13.06 21.50
CA HIS A 68 5.16 12.96 22.96
C HIS A 68 6.62 12.99 23.44
N ALA A 69 7.57 12.62 22.57
CA ALA A 69 8.99 12.66 22.85
C ALA A 69 9.65 13.98 22.40
N SER A 70 8.87 14.97 21.94
CA SER A 70 9.41 16.30 21.64
C SER A 70 9.91 16.95 22.92
N PRO A 71 11.11 17.56 22.93
CA PRO A 71 11.63 18.24 24.11
C PRO A 71 10.81 19.50 24.45
N ASP A 72 10.23 20.14 23.44
CA ASP A 72 9.43 21.34 23.58
C ASP A 72 7.94 21.00 23.72
N ALA A 73 7.24 21.73 24.59
CA ALA A 73 5.81 21.61 24.74
C ALA A 73 5.10 22.01 23.43
N VAL A 74 4.09 21.23 23.04
CA VAL A 74 3.29 21.54 21.85
C VAL A 74 2.43 22.77 22.14
N THR A 75 2.58 23.81 21.32
CA THR A 75 1.83 25.06 21.44
C THR A 75 0.86 25.24 20.26
N PRO A 76 -0.16 26.12 20.40
CA PRO A 76 -1.03 26.47 19.28
C PRO A 76 -0.27 26.97 18.05
N GLN A 77 0.83 27.70 18.26
CA GLN A 77 1.68 28.22 17.19
C GLN A 77 2.35 27.07 16.42
N VAL A 78 2.95 26.12 17.14
CA VAL A 78 3.55 24.91 16.55
C VAL A 78 2.49 24.10 15.79
N ALA A 79 1.29 23.96 16.34
CA ALA A 79 0.19 23.29 15.64
C ALA A 79 -0.15 23.98 14.31
N GLY A 80 -0.20 25.31 14.28
CA GLY A 80 -0.42 26.09 13.05
C GLY A 80 0.65 25.84 11.99
N GLU A 81 1.92 25.80 12.39
CA GLU A 81 3.05 25.49 11.50
C GLU A 81 2.94 24.06 10.95
N VAL A 82 2.60 23.08 11.80
CA VAL A 82 2.38 21.69 11.38
C VAL A 82 1.21 21.60 10.40
N ALA A 83 0.10 22.31 10.64
CA ALA A 83 -1.03 22.35 9.72
C ALA A 83 -0.62 22.86 8.33
N GLN A 84 0.23 23.89 8.27
CA GLN A 84 0.75 24.42 7.01
C GLN A 84 1.66 23.42 6.29
N GLN A 85 2.56 22.75 7.03
CA GLN A 85 3.46 21.73 6.46
C GLN A 85 2.67 20.55 5.89
N LEU A 86 1.68 20.04 6.64
CA LEU A 86 0.81 18.97 6.19
C LEU A 86 -0.02 19.38 4.97
N ASN A 87 -0.47 20.63 4.91
CA ASN A 87 -1.18 21.16 3.75
C ASN A 87 -0.28 21.16 2.50
N ASN A 88 0.95 21.67 2.63
CA ASN A 88 1.89 21.71 1.51
C ASN A 88 2.21 20.30 1.01
N TRP A 89 2.40 19.34 1.92
CA TRP A 89 2.64 17.94 1.57
C TRP A 89 1.42 17.27 0.90
N LEU A 90 0.20 17.57 1.34
CA LEU A 90 -1.02 17.02 0.73
C LEU A 90 -1.17 17.42 -0.75
N TYR A 91 -0.67 18.59 -1.12
CA TYR A 91 -0.67 19.07 -2.51
C TYR A 91 0.65 18.82 -3.25
N SER A 92 1.57 18.05 -2.65
CA SER A 92 2.80 17.59 -3.29
C SER A 92 2.63 16.17 -3.86
N ALA A 93 3.73 15.60 -4.40
CA ALA A 93 3.76 14.20 -4.81
C ALA A 93 3.35 13.23 -3.69
N GLY A 94 3.64 13.55 -2.43
CA GLY A 94 3.29 12.71 -1.28
C GLY A 94 1.78 12.53 -1.14
N GLY A 95 1.02 13.62 -1.18
CA GLY A 95 -0.45 13.56 -1.12
C GLY A 95 -1.11 12.94 -2.35
N LEU A 96 -0.46 12.98 -3.52
CA LEU A 96 -0.93 12.29 -4.73
C LEU A 96 -0.76 10.77 -4.64
N CYS A 97 0.32 10.31 -4.00
CA CYS A 97 0.59 8.89 -3.80
C CYS A 97 -0.11 8.30 -2.56
N ALA A 98 -0.72 9.14 -1.73
CA ALA A 98 -1.40 8.72 -0.50
C ALA A 98 -2.78 8.12 -0.73
N ASP A 99 -3.07 7.03 -0.01
CA ASP A 99 -4.39 6.43 -0.05
C ASP A 99 -5.44 7.37 0.55
N ALA A 100 -6.70 7.17 0.16
CA ALA A 100 -7.81 8.01 0.60
C ALA A 100 -7.93 8.11 2.13
N THR A 101 -7.63 7.03 2.85
CA THR A 101 -7.67 7.00 4.32
C THR A 101 -6.51 7.78 4.96
N THR A 102 -5.31 7.68 4.41
CA THR A 102 -4.14 8.49 4.81
C THR A 102 -4.43 9.98 4.61
N ARG A 103 -5.01 10.34 3.45
CA ARG A 103 -5.43 11.72 3.16
C ARG A 103 -6.53 12.19 4.12
N GLY A 104 -7.49 11.32 4.45
CA GLY A 104 -8.54 11.61 5.43
C GLY A 104 -7.99 11.90 6.82
N ALA A 105 -7.07 11.07 7.32
CA ALA A 105 -6.42 11.29 8.61
C ALA A 105 -5.58 12.58 8.63
N LEU A 106 -4.88 12.88 7.52
CA LEU A 106 -4.15 14.14 7.37
C LEU A 106 -5.08 15.35 7.43
N LEU A 107 -6.21 15.31 6.72
CA LEU A 107 -7.19 16.38 6.73
C LEU A 107 -7.77 16.61 8.14
N GLY A 108 -8.07 15.53 8.88
CA GLY A 108 -8.52 15.60 10.27
C GLY A 108 -7.47 16.24 11.18
N LEU A 109 -6.21 15.80 11.10
CA LEU A 109 -5.12 16.40 11.87
C LEU A 109 -4.90 17.87 11.52
N ARG A 110 -4.86 18.21 10.22
CA ARG A 110 -4.69 19.57 9.74
C ARG A 110 -5.79 20.50 10.27
N GLU A 111 -7.03 20.03 10.26
CA GLU A 111 -8.18 20.77 10.79
C GLU A 111 -8.04 21.02 12.28
N CYS A 112 -7.74 19.97 13.04
CA CYS A 112 -7.51 20.02 14.49
C CYS A 112 -6.42 21.05 14.85
N CYS A 113 -5.26 20.95 14.19
CA CYS A 113 -4.15 21.85 14.39
C CYS A 113 -4.48 23.31 14.01
N ARG A 114 -5.15 23.52 12.87
CA ARG A 114 -5.52 24.87 12.40
C ARG A 114 -6.52 25.54 13.35
N ASN A 115 -7.51 24.80 13.83
CA ASN A 115 -8.52 25.33 14.75
C ASN A 115 -7.91 25.66 16.11
N TRP A 116 -6.98 24.84 16.58
CA TRP A 116 -6.25 25.14 17.81
C TRP A 116 -5.38 26.39 17.67
N ALA A 117 -4.62 26.51 16.58
CA ALA A 117 -3.81 27.68 16.29
C ALA A 117 -4.64 28.98 16.21
N ALA A 118 -5.85 28.90 15.67
CA ALA A 118 -6.75 30.05 15.55
C ALA A 118 -7.39 30.46 16.88
N THR A 119 -7.71 29.51 17.75
CA THR A 119 -8.40 29.77 19.02
C THR A 119 -7.45 30.08 20.17
N GLY A 120 -6.22 29.54 20.14
CA GLY A 120 -5.25 29.67 21.23
C GLY A 120 -5.71 29.03 22.56
N GLY A 121 -6.75 28.19 22.50
CA GLY A 121 -7.37 27.55 23.66
C GLY A 121 -6.58 26.36 24.22
N PRO A 122 -7.19 25.55 25.10
CA PRO A 122 -6.57 24.32 25.59
C PRO A 122 -6.27 23.34 24.44
N GLU A 123 -5.31 22.45 24.68
CA GLU A 123 -4.94 21.41 23.71
C GLU A 123 -6.16 20.54 23.34
N PRO A 124 -6.42 20.31 22.04
CA PRO A 124 -7.52 19.45 21.61
C PRO A 124 -7.30 18.01 22.03
N GLU A 125 -8.32 17.40 22.63
CA GLU A 125 -8.27 15.99 23.07
C GLU A 125 -7.95 15.02 21.92
N ASP A 126 -8.43 15.33 20.71
CA ASP A 126 -8.26 14.48 19.53
C ASP A 126 -6.91 14.66 18.81
N LEU A 127 -6.06 15.61 19.23
CA LEU A 127 -4.82 15.94 18.52
C LEU A 127 -3.93 14.71 18.32
N TYR A 128 -3.67 13.99 19.40
CA TYR A 128 -2.84 12.78 19.35
C TYR A 128 -3.52 11.61 18.67
N ALA A 129 -4.86 11.51 18.75
CA ALA A 129 -5.60 10.49 18.03
C ALA A 129 -5.42 10.65 16.52
N TRP A 130 -5.58 11.87 16.00
CA TRP A 130 -5.37 12.18 14.58
C TRP A 130 -3.91 12.00 14.16
N ARG A 131 -2.96 12.45 14.99
CA ARG A 131 -1.52 12.27 14.75
C ARG A 131 -1.14 10.79 14.66
N ASN A 132 -1.65 9.97 15.56
CA ASN A 132 -1.38 8.53 15.57
C ASN A 132 -2.04 7.83 14.38
N LEU A 133 -3.29 8.16 14.05
CA LEU A 133 -3.97 7.63 12.86
C LEU A 133 -3.20 7.94 11.57
N LEU A 134 -2.76 9.18 11.40
CA LEU A 134 -1.96 9.57 10.25
C LEU A 134 -0.63 8.79 10.21
N GLY A 135 0.07 8.68 11.34
CA GLY A 135 1.31 7.90 11.44
C GLY A 135 1.11 6.42 11.06
N THR A 136 0.02 5.81 11.53
CA THR A 136 -0.33 4.42 11.23
C THR A 136 -0.69 4.24 9.75
N PHE A 137 -1.46 5.13 9.14
CA PHE A 137 -1.83 5.01 7.73
C PHE A 137 -0.67 5.30 6.78
N LEU A 138 0.23 6.25 7.11
CA LEU A 138 1.48 6.44 6.35
C LEU A 138 2.32 5.16 6.34
N ARG A 139 2.42 4.45 7.48
CA ARG A 139 3.13 3.16 7.55
C ARG A 139 2.40 2.04 6.83
N ARG A 140 1.07 2.00 6.92
CA ARG A 140 0.25 1.00 6.23
C ARG A 140 0.37 1.13 4.71
N ASP A 141 0.37 2.34 4.18
CA ASP A 141 0.54 2.58 2.75
C ASP A 141 1.93 2.13 2.23
N LEU A 142 2.89 1.93 3.14
CA LEU A 142 4.21 1.34 2.89
C LEU A 142 4.29 -0.16 3.30
N ASP A 143 3.20 -0.77 3.77
CA ASP A 143 3.17 -2.12 4.33
C ASP A 143 4.15 -2.35 5.50
N VAL A 144 4.49 -1.31 6.27
CA VAL A 144 5.42 -1.36 7.42
C VAL A 144 4.66 -1.45 8.76
N LEU A 145 3.47 -2.07 8.76
CA LEU A 145 2.74 -2.31 10.00
C LEU A 145 3.46 -3.33 10.89
N GLY A 146 3.35 -3.19 12.21
CA GLY A 146 3.88 -4.16 13.19
C GLY A 146 5.15 -3.77 13.94
N LEU A 147 5.68 -2.54 13.74
CA LEU A 147 6.72 -1.97 14.61
C LEU A 147 6.16 -1.27 15.86
N GLU A 148 4.83 -1.11 15.95
CA GLU A 148 4.14 -0.42 17.05
C GLU A 148 4.14 -1.26 18.35
N SER A 149 4.30 -2.58 18.22
CA SER A 149 4.50 -3.53 19.31
C SER A 149 5.95 -4.00 19.41
N TYR A 150 6.92 -3.20 18.93
CA TYR A 150 8.33 -3.57 19.04
C TYR A 150 8.72 -3.54 20.52
N ASP A 151 8.79 -4.74 21.09
CA ASP A 151 9.19 -4.96 22.46
C ASP A 151 10.72 -4.83 22.53
N PHE A 152 11.20 -3.70 23.05
CA PHE A 152 12.63 -3.42 23.17
C PHE A 152 13.34 -4.41 24.10
N ASP A 153 12.59 -5.13 24.95
CA ASP A 153 13.11 -6.18 25.83
C ASP A 153 13.36 -7.50 25.10
N LEU A 154 12.86 -7.66 23.87
CA LEU A 154 13.06 -8.83 23.04
C LEU A 154 13.94 -8.45 21.86
N ASP A 155 15.24 -8.30 22.07
CA ASP A 155 16.23 -8.05 21.02
C ASP A 155 16.32 -9.28 20.07
N PRO A 156 15.72 -9.28 18.86
CA PRO A 156 15.71 -10.45 18.03
C PRO A 156 16.42 -10.09 16.73
N THR A 157 17.71 -10.39 16.66
CA THR A 157 18.43 -10.35 15.38
C THR A 157 17.53 -10.95 14.29
N LEU A 158 17.55 -10.37 13.09
CA LEU A 158 16.66 -10.74 11.97
C LEU A 158 16.64 -12.27 11.72
N LEU A 159 17.75 -12.92 12.05
CA LEU A 159 17.96 -14.36 12.05
C LEU A 159 17.09 -15.12 13.07
N SER A 160 16.96 -14.63 14.30
CA SER A 160 16.10 -15.20 15.34
C SER A 160 14.60 -15.06 15.04
N LYS A 161 14.23 -14.02 14.26
CA LYS A 161 12.86 -13.84 13.76
C LYS A 161 12.55 -14.84 12.64
N LEU A 162 13.47 -14.99 11.69
CA LEU A 162 13.37 -16.01 10.63
C LEU A 162 13.33 -17.44 11.17
N GLN A 163 14.14 -17.75 12.19
CA GLN A 163 14.12 -19.06 12.86
C GLN A 163 12.76 -19.34 13.51
N ARG A 164 12.18 -18.35 14.20
CA ARG A 164 10.83 -18.47 14.80
C ARG A 164 9.75 -18.67 13.74
N GLU A 165 9.80 -17.91 12.66
CA GLU A 165 8.85 -18.05 11.56
C GLU A 165 8.95 -19.43 10.90
N LEU A 166 10.17 -19.93 10.67
CA LEU A 166 10.43 -21.27 10.13
C LEU A 166 9.90 -22.37 11.07
N GLU A 167 10.13 -22.27 12.37
CA GLU A 167 9.60 -23.21 13.35
C GLU A 167 8.06 -23.19 13.41
N SER A 168 7.46 -22.00 13.34
CA SER A 168 6.01 -21.86 13.34
C SER A 168 5.37 -22.48 12.08
N ALA A 169 6.00 -22.31 10.92
CA ALA A 169 5.58 -22.93 9.67
C ALA A 169 5.73 -24.46 9.71
N ARG A 170 6.83 -24.97 10.30
CA ARG A 170 7.06 -26.41 10.50
C ARG A 170 6.02 -27.04 11.43
N ARG A 171 5.67 -26.37 12.52
CA ARG A 171 4.62 -26.84 13.46
C ARG A 171 3.23 -26.87 12.80
N ARG A 172 2.90 -25.89 11.95
CA ARG A 172 1.65 -25.88 11.18
C ARG A 172 1.60 -27.01 10.15
N ARG A 173 2.73 -27.31 9.48
CA ARG A 173 2.82 -28.42 8.53
C ARG A 173 2.65 -29.77 9.20
N ASN A 174 3.22 -29.98 10.39
CA ASN A 174 3.06 -31.23 11.13
C ASN A 174 1.64 -31.43 11.68
N ARG A 175 0.88 -30.35 11.93
CA ARG A 175 -0.52 -30.44 12.39
C ARG A 175 -1.53 -30.75 11.28
N ASN A 176 -1.18 -30.51 10.02
CA ASN A 176 -2.03 -30.78 8.86
C ASN A 176 -1.63 -32.07 8.11
N GLY A 177 -0.68 -32.84 8.66
CA GLY A 177 -0.15 -34.07 8.09
C GLY A 177 -0.53 -35.35 8.84
N ASP A 178 -1.35 -35.24 9.89
CA ASP A 178 -2.07 -36.33 10.56
C ASP A 178 -3.57 -36.22 10.18
#